data_AF-H8XVG2-F1
#
_entry.id   AF-H8XVG2-F1
#
_cell.length_a   1.000
_cell.length_b   1.000
_cell.length_c   1.000
_cell.angle_alpha   90.00
_cell.angle_beta   90.00
_cell.angle_gamma   90.00
#
_symmetry.space_group_name_H-M   'P 1'
#
loop_
_entity.id
_entity.type
_entity.pdbx_description
1 polymer ?
#
loop_
_entity_poly.entity_id
_entity_poly.type
_entity_poly.pdbx_seq_one_letter_code
_entity_poly.pdbx_strand_id
1 'polypeptide(L)' 'MTDHEILIAASKIKHLKGLTVNEMLFHSNLMDEFDLAVNEKNLSRTKFILKALNLNSETIQEIINKIAT' A
#
# COMPACT_ATOMS: atom_id res chain seq x y z
N MET A 1 -6.22 6.93 7.95
CA MET A 1 -5.50 8.09 7.37
C MET A 1 -6.33 8.72 6.25
N THR A 2 -6.04 9.96 5.83
CA THR A 2 -6.62 10.55 4.61
C THR A 2 -5.76 10.24 3.38
N ASP A 3 -6.30 10.40 2.18
CA ASP A 3 -5.57 10.15 0.92
C ASP A 3 -4.28 10.99 0.82
N HIS A 4 -4.32 12.22 1.33
CA HIS A 4 -3.16 13.12 1.40
C HIS A 4 -2.06 12.57 2.31
N GLU A 5 -2.43 12.09 3.50
CA GLU A 5 -1.48 11.51 4.46
C GLU A 5 -0.79 10.28 3.86
N ILE A 6 -1.52 9.46 3.10
CA ILE A 6 -0.97 8.28 2.41
C ILE A 6 0.07 8.68 1.36
N LEU A 7 -0.20 9.71 0.56
CA LEU A 7 0.75 10.24 -0.43
C LEU A 7 2.01 10.82 0.22
N ILE A 8 1.87 11.50 1.36
CA ILE A 8 2.99 12.05 2.12
C ILE A 8 3.84 10.91 2.69
N ALA A 9 3.19 9.92 3.32
CA ALA A 9 3.83 8.72 3.87
C ALA A 9 4.58 7.90 2.80
N ALA A 10 3.96 7.69 1.64
CA ALA A 10 4.58 6.99 0.53
C ALA A 10 5.73 7.81 -0.11
N SER A 11 5.64 9.13 -0.10
CA SER A 11 6.73 9.99 -0.59
C SER A 11 7.98 9.91 0.30
N LYS A 12 7.83 9.65 1.61
CA LYS A 12 8.96 9.51 2.54
C LYS A 12 9.87 8.31 2.22
N ILE A 13 9.31 7.24 1.68
CA ILE A 13 10.05 6.00 1.37
C ILE A 13 10.57 5.93 -0.08
N LYS A 14 10.32 6.96 -0.90
CA LYS A 14 10.66 6.98 -2.34
C LYS A 14 12.15 6.75 -2.64
N HIS A 15 13.02 6.92 -1.64
CA HIS A 15 14.46 6.67 -1.71
C HIS A 15 14.90 5.27 -1.26
N LEU A 16 14.00 4.46 -0.69
CA LEU A 16 14.33 3.11 -0.21
C LEU A 16 14.19 2.10 -1.36
N LYS A 17 15.22 2.03 -2.20
CA LYS A 17 15.35 0.98 -3.22
C LYS A 17 15.83 -0.32 -2.55
N GLY A 18 15.15 -1.43 -2.84
CA GLY A 18 15.52 -2.78 -2.37
C GLY A 18 14.71 -3.29 -1.17
N LEU A 19 13.75 -2.50 -0.66
CA LEU A 19 12.80 -2.97 0.34
C LEU A 19 11.65 -3.74 -0.29
N THR A 20 11.13 -4.72 0.44
CA THR A 20 9.91 -5.43 0.07
C THR A 20 8.67 -4.55 0.26
N VAL A 21 7.53 -4.91 -0.35
CA VAL A 21 6.24 -4.22 -0.17
C VAL A 21 5.89 -4.04 1.29
N ASN A 22 6.11 -5.09 2.09
CA ASN A 22 5.79 -5.09 3.51
C ASN A 22 6.67 -4.08 4.29
N GLU A 23 7.96 -4.01 3.96
CA GLU A 23 8.86 -3.04 4.59
C GLU A 23 8.59 -1.60 4.14
N MET A 24 8.20 -1.38 2.88
CA MET A 24 7.75 -0.07 2.41
C MET A 24 6.49 0.38 3.17
N LEU A 25 5.52 -0.50 3.35
CA LEU A 25 4.32 -0.24 4.15
C LEU A 25 4.66 0.06 5.61
N PHE A 26 5.57 -0.72 6.20
CA PHE A 26 6.02 -0.54 7.58
C PHE A 26 6.74 0.81 7.78
N HIS A 27 7.72 1.13 6.92
CA HIS A 27 8.47 2.38 6.98
C HIS A 27 7.62 3.61 6.66
N SER A 28 6.61 3.48 5.80
CA SER A 28 5.64 4.55 5.54
C SER A 28 4.59 4.70 6.64
N ASN A 29 4.55 3.81 7.64
CA ASN A 29 3.47 3.77 8.61
C ASN A 29 2.09 3.56 7.95
N LEU A 30 2.08 2.88 6.80
CA LEU A 30 0.90 2.54 6.00
C LEU A 30 0.47 1.07 6.20
N MET A 31 1.26 0.28 6.91
CA MET A 31 0.98 -1.13 7.18
C MET A 31 -0.37 -1.30 7.90
N ASP A 32 -0.64 -0.48 8.90
CA ASP A 32 -1.90 -0.50 9.67
C ASP A 32 -3.11 -0.15 8.77
N GLU A 33 -3.00 0.92 7.97
CA GLU A 33 -4.06 1.29 7.01
C GLU A 33 -4.27 0.26 5.91
N PHE A 34 -3.19 -0.37 5.46
CA PHE A 34 -3.25 -1.41 4.45
C PHE A 34 -3.94 -2.66 5.00
N ASP A 35 -3.55 -3.10 6.21
CA ASP A 35 -4.17 -4.23 6.89
C ASP A 35 -5.65 -3.97 7.16
N LEU A 36 -5.99 -2.77 7.63
CA LEU A 36 -7.38 -2.35 7.83
C LEU A 36 -8.17 -2.33 6.52
N ALA A 37 -7.59 -1.79 5.44
CA ALA A 37 -8.22 -1.80 4.11
C ALA A 37 -8.42 -3.23 3.56
N VAL A 38 -7.47 -4.14 3.81
CA VAL A 38 -7.58 -5.56 3.46
C VAL A 38 -8.70 -6.23 4.27
N ASN A 39 -8.72 -6.00 5.58
CA ASN A 39 -9.69 -6.58 6.51
C ASN A 39 -11.13 -6.10 6.20
N GLU A 40 -11.29 -4.82 5.84
CA GLU A 40 -12.57 -4.28 5.38
C GLU A 40 -12.91 -4.68 3.93
N LYS A 41 -12.09 -5.51 3.27
CA LYS A 41 -12.20 -5.87 1.83
C LYS A 41 -12.31 -4.64 0.93
N ASN A 42 -11.68 -3.55 1.34
CA ASN A 42 -11.73 -2.26 0.68
C ASN A 42 -10.65 -2.21 -0.41
N LEU A 43 -10.94 -2.88 -1.53
CA LEU A 43 -10.02 -3.04 -2.66
C LEU A 43 -9.59 -1.69 -3.24
N SER A 44 -10.48 -0.70 -3.23
CA SER A 44 -10.20 0.65 -3.71
C SER A 44 -9.08 1.32 -2.90
N ARG A 45 -9.21 1.25 -1.57
CA ARG A 45 -8.25 1.84 -0.62
C ARG A 45 -6.91 1.11 -0.64
N THR A 46 -6.97 -0.22 -0.68
CA THR A 46 -5.79 -1.09 -0.87
C THR A 46 -5.02 -0.72 -2.13
N LYS A 47 -5.73 -0.61 -3.27
CA LYS A 47 -5.14 -0.21 -4.56
C LYS A 47 -4.51 1.18 -4.48
N PHE A 48 -5.16 2.12 -3.80
CA PHE A 48 -4.66 3.48 -3.64
C PHE A 48 -3.33 3.51 -2.88
N ILE A 49 -3.25 2.82 -1.74
CA ILE A 49 -2.03 2.71 -0.93
C ILE A 49 -0.90 2.12 -1.76
N LEU A 50 -1.13 0.98 -2.41
CA LEU A 50 -0.09 0.32 -3.20
C LEU A 50 0.38 1.16 -4.39
N LYS A 51 -0.54 1.91 -5.02
CA LYS A 51 -0.22 2.83 -6.11
C LYS A 51 0.58 4.04 -5.61
N ALA A 52 0.29 4.53 -4.40
CA ALA A 52 1.08 5.59 -3.76
C ALA A 52 2.52 5.14 -3.48
N LEU A 53 2.71 3.86 -3.12
CA LEU A 53 4.02 3.22 -2.95
C LEU A 53 4.78 2.96 -4.27
N ASN A 54 4.22 3.38 -5.41
CA ASN A 54 4.81 3.17 -6.74
C ASN A 54 5.00 1.68 -7.10
N LEU A 55 4.11 0.82 -6.60
CA LEU A 55 4.15 -0.61 -6.92
C LEU A 55 3.65 -0.88 -8.32
N ASN A 56 4.21 -1.92 -8.94
CA ASN A 56 3.80 -2.37 -10.26
C ASN A 56 2.34 -2.81 -10.23
N SER A 57 1.58 -2.43 -11.27
CA SER A 57 0.17 -2.78 -11.42
C SER A 57 -0.08 -4.29 -11.31
N GLU A 58 0.86 -5.12 -11.75
CA GLU A 58 0.79 -6.58 -11.65
C GLU A 58 0.82 -7.06 -10.18
N THR A 59 1.78 -6.59 -9.39
CA THR A 59 1.85 -6.87 -7.94
C THR A 59 0.61 -6.38 -7.21
N ILE A 60 0.10 -5.20 -7.58
CA ILE A 60 -1.15 -4.66 -7.02
C ILE A 60 -2.32 -5.60 -7.28
N GLN A 61 -2.40 -6.12 -8.51
CA GLN A 61 -3.50 -6.97 -8.94
C GLN A 61 -3.43 -8.35 -8.27
N GLU A 62 -2.23 -8.92 -8.10
CA GLU A 62 -2.01 -10.14 -7.32
C GLU A 62 -2.49 -10.01 -5.88
N ILE A 63 -2.14 -8.90 -5.22
CA ILE A 63 -2.57 -8.62 -3.84
C ILE A 63 -4.09 -8.48 -3.77
N ILE A 64 -4.69 -7.68 -4.67
CA ILE A 64 -6.14 -7.50 -4.72
C ILE A 64 -6.86 -8.83 -4.94
N ASN A 65 -6.37 -9.68 -5.85
CA ASN A 65 -6.94 -11.00 -6.09
C ASN A 65 -6.86 -11.91 -4.85
N LYS A 66 -5.77 -11.87 -4.10
CA LYS A 66 -5.63 -12.62 -2.83
C LYS A 66 -6.60 -12.17 -1.75
N ILE A 67 -7.01 -10.90 -1.75
CA ILE A 67 -7.94 -10.33 -0.76
C ILE A 67 -9.40 -10.59 -1.16
N ALA A 68 -9.67 -10.61 -2.47
CA ALA A 68 -11.01 -10.83 -3.03
C ALA A 68 -11.43 -12.31 -3.03
N THR A 69 -10.47 -13.24 -2.96
CA THR A 69 -10.68 -14.70 -2.87
C THR A 69 -10.92 -15.13 -1.42
#